data_AF-R7UN26-F1
#
_entry.id   AF-R7UN26-F1
#
_cell.length_a   1.000
_cell.length_b   1.000
_cell.length_c   1.000
_cell.angle_alpha   90.00
_cell.angle_beta   90.00
_cell.angle_gamma   90.00
#
_symmetry.space_group_name_H-M   'P 1'
#
loop_
_entity.id
_entity.type
_entity.pdbx_description
1 polymer ?
#
loop_
_entity_poly.entity_id
_entity_poly.type
_entity_poly.pdbx_seq_one_letter_code
_entity_poly.pdbx_strand_id
1 'polypeptide(L)'
;ARRVGNSRRKFKIEPPLVTGDPEFVRTFRAQQNSLEFYGIFMCCLWTTGIFFHQIPAALLGLMYCYGREKFFNGYVQDAKQR
;
A
#
# COMPACT_ATOMS: atom_id res chain seq x y z
N ALA A 1 -5.39 4.21 -4.26
CA ALA A 1 -5.98 5.05 -5.33
C ALA A 1 -6.02 6.55 -4.99
N ARG A 2 -6.77 7.00 -3.96
CA ARG A 2 -6.96 8.45 -3.67
C ARG A 2 -5.67 9.27 -3.56
N ARG A 3 -4.66 8.77 -2.81
CA ARG A 3 -3.37 9.46 -2.64
C ARG A 3 -2.60 9.62 -3.97
N VAL A 4 -2.60 8.59 -4.82
CA VAL A 4 -2.02 8.67 -6.17
C VAL A 4 -2.78 9.70 -7.02
N GLY A 5 -4.12 9.70 -6.99
CA GLY A 5 -4.91 10.71 -7.70
C GLY A 5 -4.63 12.15 -7.25
N ASN A 6 -4.51 12.36 -5.93
CA ASN A 6 -4.11 13.66 -5.38
C ASN A 6 -2.69 14.05 -5.81
N SER A 7 -1.76 13.11 -5.82
CA SER A 7 -0.38 13.34 -6.27
C SER A 7 -0.32 13.65 -7.77
N ARG A 8 -1.11 12.98 -8.62
CA ARG A 8 -1.26 13.35 -10.04
C ARG A 8 -1.68 14.80 -10.22
N ARG A 9 -2.66 15.26 -9.44
CA ARG A 9 -3.11 16.67 -9.47
C ARG A 9 -2.03 17.63 -8.97
N LYS A 10 -1.33 17.29 -7.89
CA LYS A 10 -0.24 18.09 -7.30
C LYS A 10 0.90 18.30 -8.30
N PHE A 11 1.31 17.25 -8.99
CA PHE A 11 2.45 17.26 -9.92
C PHE A 11 2.05 17.39 -11.40
N LYS A 12 0.76 17.63 -11.69
CA LYS A 12 0.21 17.77 -13.04
C LYS A 12 0.59 16.60 -13.97
N ILE A 13 0.54 15.37 -13.45
CA ILE A 13 0.83 14.15 -14.23
C ILE A 13 -0.47 13.63 -14.85
N GLU A 14 -0.66 13.92 -16.14
CA GLU A 14 -1.82 13.46 -16.90
C GLU A 14 -1.78 11.94 -17.12
N PRO A 15 -2.90 11.22 -16.92
CA PRO A 15 -3.01 9.83 -17.36
C PRO A 15 -2.80 9.71 -18.88
N PRO A 16 -2.18 8.64 -19.40
CA PRO A 16 -1.76 7.40 -18.71
C PRO A 16 -0.35 7.47 -18.11
N LEU A 17 0.30 8.64 -18.09
CA LEU A 17 1.70 8.75 -17.69
C LEU A 17 1.90 8.31 -16.23
N VAL A 18 2.95 7.54 -15.98
CA VAL A 18 3.32 7.01 -14.64
C VAL A 18 4.74 7.43 -14.22
N THR A 19 5.34 8.32 -14.99
CA THR A 19 6.66 8.92 -14.77
C THR A 19 6.51 10.44 -14.57
N GLY A 20 7.58 11.11 -14.12
CA GLY A 20 7.57 12.54 -13.83
C GLY A 20 8.24 12.82 -12.50
N ASP A 21 7.56 13.59 -11.64
CA ASP A 21 8.09 13.98 -10.34
C ASP A 21 8.47 12.75 -9.47
N PRO A 22 9.67 12.72 -8.85
CA PRO A 22 10.08 11.61 -8.00
C PRO A 22 9.12 11.29 -6.84
N GLU A 23 8.47 12.28 -6.23
CA GLU A 23 7.48 12.07 -5.17
C GLU A 23 6.21 11.40 -5.71
N PHE A 24 5.77 11.78 -6.92
CA PHE A 24 4.69 11.08 -7.61
C PHE A 24 5.05 9.62 -7.90
N VAL A 25 6.24 9.38 -8.46
CA VAL A 25 6.71 8.02 -8.78
C VAL A 25 6.78 7.17 -7.50
N ARG A 26 7.30 7.72 -6.40
CA ARG A 26 7.31 7.03 -5.09
C ARG A 26 5.90 6.70 -4.61
N THR A 27 4.98 7.66 -4.66
CA THR A 27 3.58 7.46 -4.25
C THR A 27 2.88 6.39 -5.11
N PHE A 28 3.13 6.41 -6.42
CA PHE A 28 2.61 5.42 -7.35
C PHE A 28 3.16 4.02 -7.07
N ARG A 29 4.49 3.89 -6.88
CA ARG A 29 5.13 2.60 -6.57
C ARG A 29 4.72 2.04 -5.22
N ALA A 30 4.61 2.86 -4.18
CA ALA A 30 4.11 2.44 -2.87
C ALA A 30 2.68 1.88 -2.96
N GLN A 31 1.85 2.49 -3.82
CA GLN A 31 0.48 2.04 -4.06
C GLN A 31 0.44 0.74 -4.86
N GLN A 32 1.28 0.60 -5.88
CA GLN A 32 1.37 -0.61 -6.70
C GLN A 32 1.85 -1.80 -5.87
N ASN A 33 2.91 -1.63 -5.07
CA ASN A 33 3.38 -2.67 -4.15
C ASN A 33 2.27 -3.11 -3.18
N SER A 34 1.47 -2.16 -2.70
CA SER A 34 0.33 -2.48 -1.84
C SER A 34 -0.76 -3.30 -2.53
N LEU A 35 -0.98 -3.11 -3.83
CA LEU A 35 -1.89 -3.97 -4.58
C LEU A 35 -1.33 -5.37 -4.80
N GLU A 36 -0.04 -5.49 -5.12
CA GLU A 36 0.62 -6.78 -5.38
C GLU A 36 0.55 -7.70 -4.15
N PHE A 37 0.73 -7.15 -2.95
CA PHE A 37 0.63 -7.92 -1.70
C PHE A 37 -0.80 -8.09 -1.16
N TYR A 38 -1.77 -7.30 -1.63
CA TYR A 38 -3.14 -7.33 -1.09
C TYR A 38 -3.83 -8.68 -1.30
N GLY A 39 -3.64 -9.30 -2.48
CA GLY A 39 -4.19 -10.63 -2.77
C GLY A 39 -3.65 -11.70 -1.82
N ILE A 40 -2.32 -11.73 -1.64
CA ILE A 40 -1.64 -12.66 -0.72
C ILE A 40 -2.15 -12.44 0.71
N PHE A 41 -2.19 -11.18 1.17
CA PHE A 41 -2.71 -10.82 2.47
C PHE A 41 -4.13 -11.34 2.70
N MET A 42 -5.03 -11.13 1.73
CA MET A 42 -6.42 -11.58 1.83
C MET A 42 -6.52 -13.10 1.89
N CYS A 43 -5.79 -13.82 1.05
CA CYS A 43 -5.77 -15.30 1.08
C CYS A 43 -5.29 -15.82 2.43
N CYS A 44 -4.20 -15.27 2.97
CA CYS A 44 -3.68 -15.66 4.28
C CYS A 44 -4.66 -15.32 5.42
N LEU A 45 -5.19 -14.09 5.45
CA LEU A 45 -6.10 -13.64 6.50
C LEU A 45 -7.34 -14.54 6.60
N TRP A 46 -7.99 -14.82 5.47
CA TRP A 46 -9.20 -15.64 5.44
C TRP A 46 -8.91 -17.12 5.74
N THR A 47 -7.82 -17.67 5.19
CA THR A 47 -7.45 -19.06 5.45
C THR A 47 -7.14 -19.27 6.93
N THR A 48 -6.36 -18.38 7.56
CA THR A 48 -6.07 -18.46 8.99
C THR A 48 -7.32 -18.18 9.84
N GLY A 49 -8.17 -17.24 9.43
CA GLY A 49 -9.40 -16.91 10.15
C GLY A 49 -10.42 -18.04 10.18
N ILE A 50 -10.59 -18.75 9.05
CA ILE A 50 -11.55 -19.85 8.90
C ILE A 50 -11.00 -21.17 9.48
N PHE A 51 -9.75 -21.51 9.17
CA PHE A 51 -9.22 -22.85 9.45
C PHE A 51 -8.35 -22.94 10.71
N PHE A 52 -7.97 -21.82 11.33
CA PHE A 52 -7.14 -21.82 12.53
C PHE A 52 -7.82 -21.14 13.71
N HIS A 53 -7.89 -19.80 13.72
CA HIS A 53 -8.55 -19.07 14.80
C HIS A 53 -8.82 -17.61 14.40
N GLN A 54 -10.07 -17.16 14.58
CA GLN A 54 -10.53 -15.85 14.11
C GLN A 54 -9.89 -14.66 14.85
N ILE A 55 -9.81 -14.70 16.19
CA ILE A 55 -9.25 -13.59 17.00
C ILE A 55 -7.78 -13.24 16.65
N PRO A 56 -6.79 -14.16 16.71
CA PRO A 56 -5.41 -13.84 16.37
C PRO A 56 -5.25 -13.51 14.88
N ALA A 57 -6.03 -14.12 13.98
CA ALA A 57 -6.04 -13.75 12.57
C ALA A 57 -6.45 -12.27 12.37
N ALA A 58 -7.51 -11.83 13.06
CA ALA A 58 -7.96 -10.44 13.01
C ALA A 58 -6.92 -9.48 13.61
N LEU A 59 -6.30 -9.82 14.76
CA LEU A 59 -5.26 -9.00 15.38
C LEU A 59 -4.01 -8.84 14.49
N LEU A 60 -3.54 -9.95 13.90
CA LEU A 60 -2.43 -9.92 12.94
C LEU A 60 -2.80 -9.15 11.66
N GLY A 61 -4.05 -9.27 11.20
CA GLY A 61 -4.58 -8.48 10.09
C GLY A 61 -4.52 -6.98 10.34
N LEU A 62 -4.93 -6.53 11.54
CA LEU A 62 -4.83 -5.13 11.95
C LEU A 62 -3.36 -4.67 12.03
N MET A 63 -2.49 -5.50 12.60
CA MET A 63 -1.05 -5.21 12.65
C MET A 63 -0.45 -5.05 11.25
N TYR A 64 -0.83 -5.91 10.31
CA TYR A 64 -0.42 -5.80 8.90
C TYR A 64 -0.90 -4.48 8.29
N CYS A 65 -2.18 -4.11 8.46
CA CYS A 65 -2.72 -2.86 7.95
C CYS A 65 -1.95 -1.63 8.48
N TYR A 66 -1.64 -1.62 9.78
CA TYR A 66 -0.83 -0.56 10.39
C TYR A 66 0.60 -0.51 9.81
N GLY A 67 1.24 -1.67 9.68
CA GLY A 67 2.56 -1.78 9.05
C GLY A 67 2.57 -1.25 7.61
N ARG A 68 1.54 -1.57 6.82
CA ARG A 68 1.39 -1.07 5.44
C ARG A 68 1.16 0.44 5.37
N GLU A 69 0.44 1.02 6.33
CA GLU A 69 0.28 2.47 6.40
C GLU A 69 1.63 3.15 6.68
N LYS A 70 2.40 2.64 7.65
CA LYS A 70 3.74 3.16 7.97
C LYS A 70 4.69 3.03 6.78
N PHE A 71 4.74 1.86 6.15
CA PHE A 71 5.51 1.61 4.92
C PHE A 71 5.15 2.62 3.83
N PHE A 72 3.85 2.84 3.58
CA PHE A 72 3.41 3.76 2.53
C PHE A 72 3.84 5.20 2.83
N ASN A 73 3.65 5.67 4.06
CA ASN A 73 4.04 7.02 4.46
C ASN A 73 5.55 7.23 4.36
N GLY A 74 6.33 6.26 4.86
CA GLY A 74 7.80 6.30 4.79
C GLY A 74 8.30 6.30 3.35
N TYR A 75 7.77 5.40 2.51
CA TYR A 75 8.16 5.31 1.10
C TYR A 75 7.90 6.60 0.31
N VAL A 76 6.80 7.30 0.59
CA VAL A 76 6.48 8.59 -0.07
C VAL A 76 7.50 9.66 0.30
N GLN A 77 7.87 9.74 1.59
CA GLN A 77 8.82 10.74 2.10
C GLN A 77 10.24 10.47 1.61
N ASP A 78 10.74 9.26 1.76
CA ASP A 78 12.06 8.85 1.32
C ASP A 78 12.04 7.39 0.86
N ALA A 79 12.55 7.13 -0.34
CA ALA A 79 12.66 5.78 -0.88
C ALA A 79 13.55 4.86 -0.04
N LYS A 80 14.38 5.39 0.87
CA LYS A 80 15.16 4.62 1.85
C LYS A 80 14.40 4.28 3.14
N GLN A 81 13.29 4.96 3.43
CA GLN A 81 12.48 4.76 4.65
C GLN A 81 11.30 3.81 4.43
N ARG A 82 11.51 2.75 3.63
CA ARG A 82 10.49 1.75 3.30
C ARG A 82 10.11 0.93 4.53
#